data_AF-A0A9D5EFU6-F1
#
_entry.id   AF-A0A9D5EFU6-F1
#
_cell.length_a   1.000
_cell.length_b   1.000
_cell.length_c   1.000
_cell.angle_alpha   90.00
_cell.angle_beta   90.00
_cell.angle_gamma   90.00
#
_symmetry.space_group_name_H-M   'P 1'
#
loop_
_entity.id
_entity.type
_entity.pdbx_description
1 polymer ?
#
loop_
_entity_poly.entity_id
_entity_poly.type
_entity_poly.pdbx_seq_one_letter_code
_entity_poly.pdbx_strand_id
1 'polypeptide(L)'
;MRVLALPPLLVVLLGLAAGCSGGDPGQVPEIASARAERDVVDGEAKLSSTIEVRFDRTVDLARSNVPLASHFEVDVPPPGGGAARRVLVRSADVSTENGRVIILKVDQVIPLGAMLRIAEKAFRQGATGEIAIAIESEFTPTLALLAGQAMRLGNPGLLDSPKVAEVKDSDRDPAAMREALGQALDRRGADAGTRKRALERYDSIPSSIAPSPKVRAAFAGLTGTFAEPAIDAVFTASNCTGKRAARVVFQPPPDAPELIARVTFTRGGERVISINPVAEGERIEHLMPILAHEAVHCDDEDGLGEEVAATAFDAFLYLQLVAADPELALAGTTLARELNIDAIAMLNSGRRYPESVGVLPSAGVSRVLPDTTVRFASFAELVAAAYPAVDTRQSPPEPLADAYVSNLLVSSDMGPGSAFNLRYLDELLARAISPAVLAGAIKALALQF
;
A
#
# COMPACT_ATOMS: atom_id res chain seq x y z
N MET A 1 -24.75 28.00 -15.49
CA MET A 1 -25.27 27.68 -16.84
C MET A 1 -25.01 26.22 -17.12
N ARG A 2 -26.04 25.51 -17.61
CA ARG A 2 -26.14 24.07 -17.87
C ARG A 2 -25.02 23.53 -18.78
N VAL A 3 -24.54 22.31 -18.53
CA VAL A 3 -24.78 21.12 -19.38
C VAL A 3 -24.80 19.87 -18.48
N LEU A 4 -25.92 19.14 -18.52
CA LEU A 4 -26.10 17.80 -17.96
C LEU A 4 -25.50 16.76 -18.92
N ALA A 5 -24.89 15.71 -18.38
CA ALA A 5 -24.70 14.44 -19.08
C ALA A 5 -25.35 13.32 -18.26
N LEU A 6 -26.24 12.56 -18.93
CA LEU A 6 -27.10 11.51 -18.38
C LEU A 6 -26.31 10.22 -18.05
N PRO A 7 -26.78 9.40 -17.09
CA PRO A 7 -26.35 8.01 -16.94
C PRO A 7 -27.11 7.08 -17.92
N PRO A 8 -26.59 5.88 -18.23
CA PRO A 8 -27.33 4.90 -19.01
C PRO A 8 -28.49 4.34 -18.19
N LEU A 9 -29.66 4.33 -18.84
CA LEU A 9 -30.93 3.80 -18.36
C LEU A 9 -30.81 2.28 -18.17
N LEU A 10 -30.74 1.79 -16.93
CA LEU A 10 -30.97 0.39 -16.62
C LEU A 10 -32.49 0.17 -16.56
N VAL A 11 -33.03 -0.51 -17.57
CA VAL A 11 -34.46 -0.91 -17.59
C VAL A 11 -34.65 -2.05 -16.59
N VAL A 12 -35.13 -1.71 -15.39
CA VAL A 12 -35.65 -2.69 -14.43
C VAL A 12 -37.08 -3.05 -14.85
N LEU A 13 -37.23 -4.23 -15.45
CA LEU A 13 -38.52 -4.87 -15.67
C LEU A 13 -39.04 -5.41 -14.33
N LEU A 14 -39.88 -4.62 -13.66
CA LEU A 14 -40.70 -5.05 -12.53
C LEU A 14 -41.86 -5.91 -13.03
N GLY A 15 -41.59 -7.21 -13.20
CA GLY A 15 -42.62 -8.24 -13.35
C GLY A 15 -43.12 -8.66 -11.96
N LEU A 16 -44.17 -8.01 -11.47
CA LEU A 16 -44.94 -8.49 -10.31
C LEU A 16 -45.80 -9.68 -10.73
N ALA A 17 -45.21 -10.88 -10.70
CA ALA A 17 -45.96 -12.13 -10.69
C ALA A 17 -46.02 -12.66 -9.26
N ALA A 18 -47.07 -12.29 -8.53
CA ALA A 18 -47.47 -12.97 -7.30
C ALA A 18 -48.08 -14.34 -7.68
N GLY A 19 -47.23 -15.26 -8.10
CA GLY A 19 -47.57 -16.67 -8.25
C GLY A 19 -47.23 -17.38 -6.96
N CYS A 20 -48.25 -17.88 -6.25
CA CYS A 20 -48.06 -18.86 -5.18
C CYS A 20 -47.53 -20.17 -5.81
N SER A 21 -46.22 -20.31 -5.94
CA SER A 21 -45.58 -21.56 -6.36
C SER A 21 -45.42 -22.47 -5.15
N GLY A 22 -46.37 -23.39 -4.98
CA GLY A 22 -46.09 -24.64 -4.28
C GLY A 22 -45.10 -25.43 -5.14
N GLY A 23 -43.81 -25.32 -4.83
CA GLY A 23 -42.77 -26.10 -5.49
C GLY A 23 -42.98 -27.59 -5.24
N ASP A 24 -42.80 -28.40 -6.28
CA ASP A 24 -42.92 -29.85 -6.19
C ASP A 24 -41.84 -30.38 -5.22
N PRO A 25 -42.20 -31.01 -4.10
CA PRO A 25 -41.24 -31.48 -3.11
C PRO A 25 -40.32 -32.54 -3.76
N GLY A 26 -39.05 -32.16 -3.98
CA GLY A 26 -38.03 -33.02 -4.57
C GLY A 26 -37.28 -32.45 -5.77
N GLN A 27 -37.63 -31.27 -6.28
CA GLN A 27 -36.80 -30.60 -7.29
C GLN A 27 -35.58 -29.92 -6.64
N VAL A 28 -34.41 -30.10 -7.24
CA VAL A 28 -33.18 -29.41 -6.82
C VAL A 28 -33.34 -27.90 -7.08
N PRO A 29 -33.08 -27.01 -6.09
CA PRO A 29 -33.19 -25.57 -6.28
C PRO A 29 -32.13 -25.05 -7.25
N GLU A 30 -32.46 -24.02 -8.02
CA GLU A 30 -31.50 -23.36 -8.91
C GLU A 30 -30.70 -22.31 -8.15
N ILE A 31 -29.42 -22.16 -8.50
CA ILE A 31 -28.57 -21.15 -7.88
C ILE A 31 -28.77 -19.83 -8.62
N ALA A 32 -29.22 -18.80 -7.91
CA ALA A 32 -29.38 -17.45 -8.43
C ALA A 32 -28.04 -16.70 -8.46
N SER A 33 -27.22 -16.83 -7.41
CA SER A 33 -25.91 -16.20 -7.33
C SER A 33 -25.02 -16.86 -6.26
N ALA A 34 -23.70 -16.71 -6.41
CA ALA A 34 -22.72 -17.02 -5.38
C ALA A 34 -21.71 -15.88 -5.28
N ARG A 35 -21.55 -15.28 -4.09
CA ARG A 35 -20.64 -14.16 -3.86
C ARG A 35 -19.75 -14.43 -2.67
N ALA A 36 -18.44 -14.25 -2.84
CA ALA A 36 -17.46 -14.36 -1.78
C ALA A 36 -17.01 -12.98 -1.29
N GLU A 37 -16.89 -12.86 0.03
CA GLU A 37 -16.29 -11.71 0.70
C GLU A 37 -15.22 -12.21 1.66
N ARG A 38 -14.08 -11.51 1.71
CA ARG A 38 -13.04 -11.81 2.70
C ARG A 38 -13.56 -11.51 4.10
N ASP A 39 -13.27 -12.41 5.04
CA ASP A 39 -13.61 -12.20 6.43
C ASP A 39 -12.75 -11.09 7.05
N VAL A 40 -13.41 -10.22 7.82
CA VAL A 40 -12.79 -9.11 8.52
C VAL A 40 -13.27 -9.12 9.95
N VAL A 41 -12.34 -9.14 10.90
CA VAL A 41 -12.67 -9.15 12.33
C VAL A 41 -11.88 -8.04 13.01
N ASP A 42 -12.57 -7.12 13.70
CA ASP A 42 -11.96 -5.98 14.37
C ASP A 42 -11.04 -5.13 13.46
N GLY A 43 -11.47 -4.98 12.20
CA GLY A 43 -10.74 -4.26 11.15
C GLY A 43 -9.52 -5.00 10.58
N GLU A 44 -9.27 -6.24 10.97
CA GLU A 44 -8.21 -7.10 10.43
C GLU A 44 -8.75 -8.00 9.33
N ALA A 45 -8.09 -7.97 8.17
CA ALA A 45 -8.30 -8.98 7.15
C ALA A 45 -7.90 -10.36 7.67
N LYS A 46 -8.71 -11.37 7.37
CA LYS A 46 -8.37 -12.77 7.61
C LYS A 46 -8.06 -13.47 6.30
N LEU A 47 -7.38 -14.61 6.39
CA LEU A 47 -7.11 -15.49 5.27
C LEU A 47 -8.30 -16.40 4.94
N SER A 48 -9.52 -16.03 5.34
CA SER A 48 -10.74 -16.80 5.13
C SER A 48 -11.78 -15.95 4.40
N SER A 49 -12.75 -16.63 3.76
CA SER A 49 -13.87 -15.99 3.09
C SER A 49 -15.20 -16.57 3.55
N THR A 50 -16.21 -15.72 3.49
CA THR A 50 -17.61 -16.10 3.52
C THR A 50 -18.17 -16.11 2.12
N ILE A 51 -18.82 -17.20 1.72
CA ILE A 51 -19.54 -17.29 0.44
C ILE A 51 -21.04 -17.30 0.73
N GLU A 52 -21.76 -16.30 0.23
CA GLU A 52 -23.21 -16.29 0.21
C GLU A 52 -23.72 -16.96 -1.07
N VAL A 53 -24.44 -18.07 -0.93
CA VAL A 53 -25.06 -18.81 -2.04
C VAL A 53 -26.55 -18.60 -1.98
N ARG A 54 -27.10 -17.90 -2.97
CA ARG A 54 -28.52 -17.58 -3.06
C ARG A 54 -29.21 -18.49 -4.06
N PHE A 55 -30.33 -19.05 -3.66
CA PHE A 55 -31.17 -19.93 -4.46
C PHE A 55 -32.44 -19.21 -4.94
N ASP A 56 -33.05 -19.73 -5.99
CA ASP A 56 -34.32 -19.23 -6.56
C ASP A 56 -35.50 -19.39 -5.58
N ARG A 57 -35.43 -20.39 -4.69
CA ARG A 57 -36.45 -20.77 -3.71
C ARG A 57 -35.87 -21.10 -2.33
N THR A 58 -36.73 -21.33 -1.35
CA THR A 58 -36.32 -21.79 -0.02
C THR A 58 -35.65 -23.14 -0.14
N VAL A 59 -34.53 -23.31 0.55
CA VAL A 59 -33.74 -24.52 0.51
C VAL A 59 -34.35 -25.56 1.44
N ASP A 60 -34.78 -26.67 0.86
CA ASP A 60 -35.12 -27.89 1.59
C ASP A 60 -33.95 -28.87 1.49
N LEU A 61 -33.29 -29.14 2.62
CA LEU A 61 -32.15 -30.03 2.68
C LEU A 61 -32.59 -31.49 2.78
N ALA A 62 -31.94 -32.37 2.05
CA ALA A 62 -32.11 -33.80 2.21
C ALA A 62 -31.58 -34.24 3.58
N ARG A 63 -32.27 -35.22 4.21
CA ARG A 63 -31.74 -35.86 5.41
C ARG A 63 -30.44 -36.58 5.06
N SER A 64 -29.36 -36.16 5.72
CA SER A 64 -28.01 -36.68 5.50
C SER A 64 -27.33 -36.92 6.85
N ASN A 65 -26.53 -37.99 6.93
CA ASN A 65 -25.65 -38.23 8.08
C ASN A 65 -24.28 -37.55 7.91
N VAL A 66 -24.07 -36.87 6.78
CA VAL A 66 -22.85 -36.15 6.46
C VAL A 66 -23.10 -34.66 6.71
N PRO A 67 -22.13 -33.91 7.28
CA PRO A 67 -22.26 -32.46 7.45
C PRO A 67 -22.60 -31.75 6.13
N LEU A 68 -23.43 -30.72 6.20
CA LEU A 68 -23.87 -29.95 5.02
C LEU A 68 -22.67 -29.46 4.19
N ALA A 69 -21.61 -28.98 4.85
CA ALA A 69 -20.40 -28.48 4.21
C ALA A 69 -19.73 -29.49 3.26
N SER A 70 -19.82 -30.80 3.54
CA SER A 70 -19.22 -31.84 2.69
C SER A 70 -19.91 -32.02 1.33
N HIS A 71 -21.01 -31.29 1.10
CA HIS A 71 -21.69 -31.26 -0.19
C HIS A 71 -21.24 -30.09 -1.08
N PHE A 72 -20.33 -29.23 -0.59
CA PHE A 72 -19.85 -28.04 -1.27
C PHE A 72 -18.34 -28.12 -1.45
N GLU A 73 -17.87 -27.79 -2.64
CA GLU A 73 -16.46 -27.72 -3.00
C GLU A 73 -16.21 -26.45 -3.80
N VAL A 74 -15.05 -25.81 -3.60
CA VAL A 74 -14.68 -24.63 -4.38
C VAL A 74 -13.42 -24.94 -5.19
N ASP A 75 -13.51 -24.82 -6.51
CA ASP A 75 -12.37 -24.92 -7.40
C ASP A 75 -11.79 -23.51 -7.61
N VAL A 76 -10.57 -23.29 -7.12
CA VAL A 76 -9.88 -21.99 -7.17
C VAL A 76 -8.85 -21.97 -8.30
N PRO A 77 -8.91 -21.03 -9.25
CA PRO A 77 -7.91 -20.92 -10.30
C PRO A 77 -6.55 -20.49 -9.73
N PRO A 78 -5.43 -21.04 -10.25
CA PRO A 78 -4.11 -20.58 -9.86
C PRO A 78 -3.81 -19.20 -10.47
N PRO A 79 -2.97 -18.38 -9.80
CA PRO A 79 -2.44 -17.16 -10.39
C PRO A 79 -1.57 -17.49 -11.61
N GLY A 80 -1.88 -16.90 -12.77
CA GLY A 80 -1.15 -17.13 -14.03
C GLY A 80 -1.67 -18.27 -14.92
N GLY A 81 -2.75 -18.95 -14.52
CA GLY A 81 -3.37 -20.03 -15.29
C GLY A 81 -2.84 -21.43 -14.95
N GLY A 82 -3.61 -22.47 -15.32
CA GLY A 82 -3.33 -23.85 -14.95
C GLY A 82 -4.55 -24.58 -14.38
N ALA A 83 -4.34 -25.77 -13.83
CA ALA A 83 -5.40 -26.56 -13.22
C ALA A 83 -5.89 -25.91 -11.91
N ALA A 84 -7.21 -25.80 -11.75
CA ALA A 84 -7.81 -25.30 -10.53
C ALA A 84 -7.45 -26.18 -9.33
N ARG A 85 -7.22 -25.54 -8.18
CA ARG A 85 -7.01 -26.24 -6.90
C ARG A 85 -8.35 -26.33 -6.17
N ARG A 86 -8.69 -27.53 -5.75
CA ARG A 86 -9.85 -27.79 -4.89
C ARG A 86 -9.62 -27.24 -3.48
N VAL A 87 -10.63 -26.55 -2.96
CA VAL A 87 -10.71 -26.01 -1.60
C VAL A 87 -11.97 -26.57 -0.93
N LEU A 88 -11.81 -27.05 0.30
CA LEU A 88 -12.91 -27.62 1.08
C LEU A 88 -13.65 -26.51 1.85
N VAL A 89 -14.96 -26.65 1.92
CA VAL A 89 -15.81 -25.78 2.75
C VAL A 89 -15.73 -26.25 4.21
N ARG A 90 -15.40 -25.33 5.12
CA ARG A 90 -15.25 -25.61 6.56
C ARG A 90 -16.59 -25.77 7.24
N SER A 91 -17.53 -24.87 6.96
CA SER A 91 -18.91 -24.93 7.46
C SER A 91 -19.89 -24.41 6.43
N ALA A 92 -21.12 -24.89 6.51
CA ALA A 92 -22.23 -24.48 5.65
C ALA A 92 -23.51 -24.46 6.48
N ASP A 93 -24.22 -23.34 6.45
CA ASP A 93 -25.40 -23.11 7.27
C ASP A 93 -26.49 -22.43 6.43
N VAL A 94 -27.74 -22.85 6.57
CA VAL A 94 -28.87 -22.13 5.99
C VAL A 94 -29.09 -20.86 6.80
N SER A 95 -29.18 -19.71 6.13
CA SER A 95 -29.38 -18.43 6.78
C SER A 95 -30.69 -18.42 7.57
N THR A 96 -30.61 -17.99 8.83
CA THR A 96 -31.78 -17.83 9.72
C THR A 96 -32.66 -16.66 9.31
N GLU A 97 -32.13 -15.70 8.56
CA GLU A 97 -32.85 -14.51 8.08
C GLU A 97 -33.54 -14.77 6.74
N ASN A 98 -32.96 -15.65 5.92
CA ASN A 98 -33.47 -15.98 4.60
C ASN A 98 -33.19 -17.45 4.24
N GLY A 99 -34.22 -18.29 4.33
CA GLY A 99 -34.10 -19.71 4.00
C GLY A 99 -33.74 -20.03 2.53
N ARG A 100 -33.61 -19.02 1.66
CA ARG A 100 -33.08 -19.15 0.29
C ARG A 100 -31.56 -18.99 0.20
N VAL A 101 -30.89 -18.77 1.32
CA VAL A 101 -29.46 -18.47 1.36
C VAL A 101 -28.74 -19.54 2.18
N ILE A 102 -27.65 -20.05 1.64
CA ILE A 102 -26.67 -20.84 2.39
C ILE A 102 -25.39 -20.03 2.52
N ILE A 103 -24.89 -19.92 3.74
CA ILE A 103 -23.62 -19.27 4.05
C ILE A 103 -22.55 -20.34 4.18
N LEU A 104 -21.50 -20.24 3.37
CA LEU A 104 -20.33 -21.12 3.42
C LEU A 104 -19.16 -20.37 4.04
N LYS A 105 -18.37 -21.04 4.88
CA LYS A 105 -17.09 -20.52 5.38
C LYS A 105 -15.93 -21.33 4.81
N VAL A 106 -14.92 -20.64 4.30
CA VAL A 106 -13.74 -21.26 3.68
C VAL A 106 -12.46 -20.64 4.26
N ASP A 107 -11.48 -21.48 4.60
CA ASP A 107 -10.18 -21.06 5.14
C ASP A 107 -9.20 -20.56 4.06
N GLN A 108 -9.73 -19.79 3.11
CA GLN A 108 -8.95 -19.15 2.06
C GLN A 108 -9.66 -17.89 1.54
N VAL A 109 -8.89 -16.90 1.07
CA VAL A 109 -9.40 -15.84 0.19
C VAL A 109 -9.83 -16.44 -1.15
N ILE A 110 -11.09 -16.24 -1.53
CA ILE A 110 -11.67 -16.81 -2.76
C ILE A 110 -11.61 -15.77 -3.88
N PRO A 111 -10.83 -16.00 -4.96
CA PRO A 111 -10.72 -15.05 -6.06
C PRO A 111 -11.86 -15.19 -7.08
N LEU A 112 -12.00 -14.16 -7.90
CA LEU A 112 -12.82 -14.12 -9.09
C LEU A 112 -12.43 -15.26 -10.04
N GLY A 113 -13.45 -15.90 -10.62
CA GLY A 113 -13.28 -17.06 -11.48
C GLY A 113 -13.18 -18.39 -10.73
N ALA A 114 -13.26 -18.38 -9.40
CA ALA A 114 -13.51 -19.60 -8.63
C ALA A 114 -14.89 -20.17 -8.95
N MET A 115 -15.00 -21.50 -8.94
CA MET A 115 -16.24 -22.23 -9.22
C MET A 115 -16.71 -22.94 -7.95
N LEU A 116 -17.93 -22.67 -7.53
CA LEU A 116 -18.60 -23.45 -6.49
C LEU A 116 -19.25 -24.68 -7.13
N ARG A 117 -18.96 -25.86 -6.60
CA ARG A 117 -19.62 -27.12 -6.94
C ARG A 117 -20.45 -27.61 -5.77
N ILE A 118 -21.70 -27.96 -6.05
CA ILE A 118 -22.67 -28.41 -5.06
C ILE A 118 -23.19 -29.77 -5.49
N ALA A 119 -23.04 -30.78 -4.63
CA ALA A 119 -23.60 -32.09 -4.89
C ALA A 119 -25.13 -32.05 -4.73
N GLU A 120 -25.89 -32.47 -5.75
CA GLU A 120 -27.36 -32.45 -5.74
C GLU A 120 -27.96 -33.24 -4.57
N LYS A 121 -27.21 -34.24 -4.06
CA LYS A 121 -27.59 -35.02 -2.88
C LYS A 121 -27.79 -34.19 -1.61
N ALA A 122 -27.32 -32.94 -1.58
CA ALA A 122 -27.61 -31.98 -0.52
C ALA A 122 -29.11 -31.65 -0.44
N PHE A 123 -29.82 -31.68 -1.56
CA PHE A 123 -31.22 -31.28 -1.68
C PHE A 123 -32.15 -32.48 -1.93
N ARG A 124 -31.64 -33.51 -2.60
CA ARG A 124 -32.42 -34.70 -2.96
C ARG A 124 -31.67 -36.00 -2.65
N GLN A 125 -32.19 -36.79 -1.72
CA GLN A 125 -31.56 -38.07 -1.34
C GLN A 125 -31.38 -38.99 -2.56
N GLY A 126 -30.18 -39.56 -2.71
CA GLY A 126 -29.85 -40.48 -3.80
C GLY A 126 -29.48 -39.83 -5.13
N ALA A 127 -29.54 -38.49 -5.26
CA ALA A 127 -29.06 -37.80 -6.44
C ALA A 127 -27.53 -37.96 -6.61
N THR A 128 -27.06 -38.08 -7.84
CA THR A 128 -25.63 -38.23 -8.17
C THR A 128 -25.06 -37.06 -8.96
N GLY A 129 -25.90 -36.07 -9.31
CA GLY A 129 -25.51 -34.89 -10.07
C GLY A 129 -24.78 -33.83 -9.24
N GLU A 130 -24.26 -32.84 -9.95
CA GLU A 130 -23.64 -31.65 -9.38
C GLU A 130 -24.14 -30.40 -10.08
N ILE A 131 -24.26 -29.33 -9.31
CA ILE A 131 -24.53 -27.98 -9.79
C ILE A 131 -23.24 -27.19 -9.66
N ALA A 132 -22.92 -26.38 -10.67
CA ALA A 132 -21.75 -25.52 -10.63
C ALA A 132 -22.12 -24.07 -10.94
N ILE A 133 -21.51 -23.12 -10.24
CA ILE A 133 -21.68 -21.68 -10.49
C ILE A 133 -20.37 -20.94 -10.27
N ALA A 134 -20.13 -19.90 -11.06
CA ALA A 134 -19.02 -18.98 -10.83
C ALA A 134 -19.27 -18.15 -9.57
N ILE A 135 -18.22 -17.94 -8.78
CA ILE A 135 -18.27 -17.12 -7.57
C ILE A 135 -17.84 -15.69 -7.94
N GLU A 136 -18.69 -14.74 -7.62
CA GLU A 136 -18.35 -13.31 -7.65
C GLU A 136 -17.40 -12.99 -6.50
N SER A 137 -16.33 -12.25 -6.77
CA SER A 137 -15.36 -11.82 -5.76
C SER A 137 -14.70 -10.52 -6.19
N GLU A 138 -14.29 -9.72 -5.20
CA GLU A 138 -13.51 -8.51 -5.42
C GLU A 138 -12.02 -8.80 -5.73
N PHE A 139 -11.54 -10.01 -5.42
CA PHE A 139 -10.13 -10.37 -5.59
C PHE A 139 -9.87 -10.99 -6.94
N THR A 140 -8.90 -10.48 -7.70
CA THR A 140 -8.31 -11.27 -8.78
C THR A 140 -7.46 -12.42 -8.18
N PRO A 141 -7.14 -13.48 -8.94
CA PRO A 141 -6.24 -14.53 -8.46
C PRO A 141 -4.89 -13.99 -7.94
N THR A 142 -4.37 -12.93 -8.55
CA THR A 142 -3.14 -12.27 -8.12
C THR A 142 -3.33 -11.52 -6.79
N LEU A 143 -4.44 -10.80 -6.61
CA LEU A 143 -4.72 -10.11 -5.34
C LEU A 143 -4.97 -11.10 -4.19
N ALA A 144 -5.62 -12.23 -4.47
CA ALA A 144 -5.80 -13.29 -3.47
C ALA A 144 -4.46 -13.94 -3.05
N LEU A 145 -3.49 -14.04 -3.97
CA LEU A 145 -2.13 -14.49 -3.67
C LEU A 145 -1.39 -13.47 -2.80
N LEU A 146 -1.42 -12.20 -3.21
CA LEU A 146 -0.84 -11.07 -2.46
C LEU A 146 -1.38 -11.01 -1.03
N ALA A 147 -2.69 -11.19 -0.84
CA ALA A 147 -3.33 -11.16 0.47
C ALA A 147 -2.92 -12.30 1.41
N GLY A 148 -2.26 -13.35 0.91
CA GLY A 148 -2.09 -14.62 1.62
C GLY A 148 -0.67 -14.95 2.06
N GLN A 149 0.34 -14.26 1.55
CA GLN A 149 1.73 -14.65 1.75
C GLN A 149 2.70 -13.49 1.54
N ALA A 150 3.83 -13.55 2.26
CA ALA A 150 4.92 -12.60 2.10
C ALA A 150 5.57 -12.74 0.72
N MET A 151 5.79 -11.60 0.06
CA MET A 151 6.65 -11.49 -1.09
C MET A 151 8.11 -11.72 -0.70
N ARG A 152 8.81 -12.44 -1.57
CA ARG A 152 10.20 -12.86 -1.44
C ARG A 152 11.06 -12.19 -2.49
N LEU A 153 12.37 -12.12 -2.24
CA LEU A 153 13.31 -11.57 -3.21
C LEU A 153 13.48 -12.54 -4.38
N GLY A 154 13.20 -12.09 -5.59
CA GLY A 154 13.61 -12.75 -6.83
C GLY A 154 15.06 -12.46 -7.19
N ASN A 155 15.60 -11.34 -6.71
CA ASN A 155 17.01 -10.99 -6.83
C ASN A 155 17.61 -10.73 -5.43
N PRO A 156 18.37 -11.67 -4.85
CA PRO A 156 18.97 -11.48 -3.53
C PRO A 156 19.97 -10.31 -3.50
N GLY A 157 20.59 -9.98 -4.65
CA GLY A 157 21.58 -8.90 -4.76
C GLY A 157 21.04 -7.50 -4.49
N LEU A 158 19.71 -7.34 -4.39
CA LEU A 158 19.06 -6.08 -4.06
C LEU A 158 19.41 -5.58 -2.65
N LEU A 159 19.66 -6.50 -1.70
CA LEU A 159 19.95 -6.19 -0.30
C LEU A 159 21.39 -6.51 0.12
N ASP A 160 22.26 -6.83 -0.85
CA ASP A 160 23.69 -7.08 -0.64
C ASP A 160 24.39 -5.87 0.00
N SER A 161 25.65 -6.06 0.42
CA SER A 161 26.46 -4.98 0.97
C SER A 161 26.49 -3.79 -0.01
N PRO A 162 26.02 -2.61 0.42
CA PRO A 162 25.90 -1.48 -0.48
C PRO A 162 27.27 -0.85 -0.76
N LYS A 163 27.36 -0.15 -1.88
CA LYS A 163 28.48 0.77 -2.16
C LYS A 163 28.10 2.21 -1.85
N VAL A 164 29.07 3.01 -1.40
CA VAL A 164 28.90 4.45 -1.38
C VAL A 164 28.91 4.97 -2.81
N ALA A 165 27.91 5.75 -3.20
CA ALA A 165 27.85 6.35 -4.52
C ALA A 165 28.99 7.37 -4.69
N GLU A 166 29.70 7.31 -5.82
CA GLU A 166 30.76 8.26 -6.12
C GLU A 166 30.19 9.66 -6.34
N VAL A 167 30.74 10.66 -5.65
CA VAL A 167 30.41 12.07 -5.85
C VAL A 167 31.07 12.57 -7.13
N LYS A 168 30.26 13.08 -8.06
CA LYS A 168 30.71 13.61 -9.35
C LYS A 168 30.68 15.13 -9.34
N ASP A 169 31.50 15.77 -10.18
CA ASP A 169 31.45 17.23 -10.36
C ASP A 169 30.06 17.72 -10.80
N SER A 170 29.34 16.91 -11.59
CA SER A 170 27.96 17.18 -12.00
C SER A 170 26.99 17.30 -10.81
N ASP A 171 27.28 16.68 -9.67
CA ASP A 171 26.45 16.74 -8.46
C ASP A 171 26.50 18.12 -7.78
N ARG A 172 27.55 18.88 -8.11
CA ARG A 172 27.83 20.22 -7.58
C ARG A 172 27.60 21.32 -8.61
N ASP A 173 27.26 20.95 -9.85
CA ASP A 173 26.93 21.89 -10.93
C ASP A 173 25.42 22.20 -10.94
N PRO A 174 25.01 23.47 -10.76
CA PRO A 174 23.62 23.87 -10.87
C PRO A 174 22.96 23.52 -12.20
N ALA A 175 23.65 23.69 -13.33
CA ALA A 175 23.07 23.41 -14.64
C ALA A 175 22.81 21.92 -14.83
N ALA A 176 23.78 21.07 -14.46
CA ALA A 176 23.64 19.63 -14.52
C ALA A 176 22.52 19.11 -13.62
N MET A 177 22.39 19.63 -12.39
CA MET A 177 21.32 19.21 -11.47
C MET A 177 19.94 19.70 -11.91
N ARG A 178 19.85 20.87 -12.57
CA ARG A 178 18.61 21.33 -13.18
C ARG A 178 18.18 20.45 -14.35
N GLU A 179 19.14 19.97 -15.15
CA GLU A 179 18.88 19.00 -16.23
C GLU A 179 18.45 17.65 -15.65
N ALA A 180 19.16 17.14 -14.65
CA ALA A 180 18.83 15.89 -13.97
C ALA A 180 17.41 15.92 -13.38
N LEU A 181 17.00 17.05 -12.79
CA LEU A 181 15.62 17.28 -12.34
C LEU A 181 14.63 17.15 -13.50
N GLY A 182 14.91 17.79 -14.64
CA GLY A 182 14.10 17.66 -15.85
C GLY A 182 13.93 16.20 -16.29
N GLN A 183 15.02 15.44 -16.35
CA GLN A 183 15.02 14.03 -16.74
C GLN A 183 14.25 13.15 -15.74
N ALA A 184 14.38 13.41 -14.43
CA ALA A 184 13.64 12.70 -13.39
C ALA A 184 12.12 12.95 -13.47
N LEU A 185 11.72 14.19 -13.77
CA LEU A 185 10.31 14.55 -14.00
C LEU A 185 9.75 13.89 -15.26
N ASP A 186 10.54 13.82 -16.33
CA ASP A 186 10.15 13.16 -17.58
C ASP A 186 9.95 11.65 -17.36
N ARG A 187 10.85 10.98 -16.61
CA ARG A 187 10.70 9.56 -16.24
C ARG A 187 9.47 9.28 -15.37
N ARG A 188 9.13 10.21 -14.47
CA ARG A 188 7.88 10.17 -13.69
C ARG A 188 6.61 10.42 -14.50
N GLY A 189 6.73 10.80 -15.77
CA GLY A 189 5.59 11.17 -16.61
C GLY A 189 4.91 12.48 -16.17
N ALA A 190 5.66 13.41 -15.56
CA ALA A 190 5.12 14.70 -15.16
C ALA A 190 4.63 15.50 -16.38
N ASP A 191 3.46 16.12 -16.26
CA ASP A 191 2.95 17.01 -17.30
C ASP A 191 3.84 18.26 -17.45
N ALA A 192 3.73 18.96 -18.59
CA ALA A 192 4.55 20.13 -18.91
C ALA A 192 4.42 21.27 -17.88
N GLY A 193 3.24 21.43 -17.27
CA GLY A 193 2.98 22.42 -16.23
C GLY A 193 3.70 22.07 -14.93
N THR A 194 3.60 20.82 -14.50
CA THR A 194 4.31 20.28 -13.32
C THR A 194 5.82 20.37 -13.50
N ARG A 195 6.32 20.00 -14.69
CA ARG A 195 7.73 20.12 -15.03
C ARG A 195 8.22 21.57 -14.96
N LYS A 196 7.45 22.51 -15.54
CA LYS A 196 7.77 23.93 -15.48
C LYS A 196 7.83 24.44 -14.04
N ARG A 197 6.81 24.15 -13.22
CA ARG A 197 6.78 24.55 -11.79
C ARG A 197 7.97 24.00 -11.03
N ALA A 198 8.33 22.74 -11.23
CA ALA A 198 9.46 22.11 -10.54
C ALA A 198 10.78 22.82 -10.87
N LEU A 199 11.01 23.12 -12.15
CA LEU A 199 12.22 23.85 -12.58
C LEU A 199 12.24 25.29 -12.04
N GLU A 200 11.10 25.97 -12.01
CA GLU A 200 10.98 27.30 -11.37
C GLU A 200 11.23 27.23 -9.86
N ARG A 201 10.75 26.17 -9.18
CA ARG A 201 11.02 25.93 -7.76
C ARG A 201 12.52 25.73 -7.52
N TYR A 202 13.18 24.89 -8.33
CA TYR A 202 14.63 24.70 -8.28
C TYR A 202 15.39 26.03 -8.37
N ASP A 203 15.02 26.87 -9.35
CA ASP A 203 15.66 28.17 -9.59
C ASP A 203 15.38 29.17 -8.42
N SER A 204 14.28 28.99 -7.69
CA SER A 204 13.86 29.87 -6.58
C SER A 204 14.39 29.48 -5.20
N ILE A 205 14.79 28.21 -4.98
CA ILE A 205 15.26 27.75 -3.66
C ILE A 205 16.57 28.50 -3.31
N PRO A 206 16.64 29.22 -2.16
CA PRO A 206 17.81 30.01 -1.83
C PRO A 206 19.05 29.15 -1.58
N SER A 207 20.13 29.42 -2.34
CA SER A 207 21.43 28.76 -2.13
C SER A 207 22.07 29.09 -0.77
N SER A 208 21.63 30.17 -0.11
CA SER A 208 22.02 30.47 1.27
C SER A 208 21.44 29.51 2.31
N ILE A 209 20.33 28.81 1.98
CA ILE A 209 19.71 27.80 2.85
C ILE A 209 20.12 26.40 2.39
N ALA A 210 20.02 26.11 1.10
CA ALA A 210 20.44 24.84 0.52
C ALA A 210 21.56 25.08 -0.51
N PRO A 211 22.85 25.15 -0.09
CA PRO A 211 23.97 25.46 -0.99
C PRO A 211 24.15 24.43 -2.10
N SER A 212 23.90 23.15 -1.82
CA SER A 212 24.03 22.08 -2.80
C SER A 212 22.94 22.17 -3.88
N PRO A 213 23.29 22.26 -5.18
CA PRO A 213 22.30 22.19 -6.25
C PRO A 213 21.57 20.85 -6.28
N LYS A 214 22.22 19.75 -5.88
CA LYS A 214 21.58 18.43 -5.78
C LYS A 214 20.43 18.42 -4.76
N VAL A 215 20.64 19.01 -3.59
CA VAL A 215 19.57 19.15 -2.56
C VAL A 215 18.40 20.00 -3.09
N ARG A 216 18.70 21.12 -3.76
CA ARG A 216 17.66 21.95 -4.39
C ARG A 216 16.88 21.17 -5.45
N ALA A 217 17.57 20.38 -6.27
CA ALA A 217 16.95 19.53 -7.29
C ALA A 217 16.06 18.44 -6.68
N ALA A 218 16.50 17.80 -5.60
CA ALA A 218 15.70 16.80 -4.90
C ALA A 218 14.42 17.40 -4.29
N PHE A 219 14.51 18.53 -3.56
CA PHE A 219 13.30 19.22 -3.07
C PHE A 219 12.37 19.65 -4.21
N ALA A 220 12.90 20.28 -5.26
CA ALA A 220 12.10 20.67 -6.41
C ALA A 220 11.48 19.46 -7.13
N GLY A 221 12.13 18.29 -7.07
CA GLY A 221 11.62 17.01 -7.53
C GLY A 221 10.34 16.57 -6.83
N LEU A 222 10.06 17.03 -5.60
CA LEU A 222 8.81 16.72 -4.90
C LEU A 222 7.57 17.36 -5.56
N THR A 223 7.75 18.30 -6.49
CA THR A 223 6.65 18.91 -7.23
C THR A 223 5.81 17.84 -7.96
N GLY A 224 4.49 17.94 -7.83
CA GLY A 224 3.51 16.99 -8.36
C GLY A 224 3.42 15.67 -7.60
N THR A 225 4.05 15.55 -6.43
CA THR A 225 3.89 14.40 -5.51
C THR A 225 3.00 14.80 -4.33
N PHE A 226 2.54 13.81 -3.54
CA PHE A 226 1.83 14.10 -2.29
C PHE A 226 2.71 14.87 -1.29
N ALA A 227 4.03 14.76 -1.41
CA ALA A 227 5.03 15.40 -0.55
C ALA A 227 5.48 16.79 -1.04
N GLU A 228 4.87 17.36 -2.09
CA GLU A 228 5.15 18.73 -2.54
C GLU A 228 5.14 19.79 -1.40
N PRO A 229 4.25 19.72 -0.39
CA PRO A 229 4.25 20.67 0.73
C PRO A 229 5.57 20.76 1.52
N ALA A 230 6.44 19.74 1.47
CA ALA A 230 7.74 19.74 2.13
C ALA A 230 8.60 20.94 1.72
N ILE A 231 8.49 21.35 0.45
CA ILE A 231 9.26 22.45 -0.12
C ILE A 231 8.98 23.74 0.65
N ASP A 232 7.70 24.08 0.79
CA ASP A 232 7.30 25.31 1.46
C ASP A 232 7.50 25.20 2.97
N ALA A 233 7.29 24.02 3.55
CA ALA A 233 7.60 23.78 4.96
C ALA A 233 9.07 24.10 5.28
N VAL A 234 10.03 23.65 4.47
CA VAL A 234 11.46 23.88 4.73
C VAL A 234 11.91 25.30 4.39
N PHE A 235 11.48 25.86 3.26
CA PHE A 235 12.05 27.12 2.74
C PHE A 235 11.27 28.38 3.09
N THR A 236 10.12 28.26 3.74
CA THR A 236 9.27 29.39 4.16
C THR A 236 8.93 29.35 5.64
N ALA A 237 8.21 30.37 6.12
CA ALA A 237 7.67 30.40 7.49
C ALA A 237 6.38 29.57 7.66
N SER A 238 5.89 28.92 6.59
CA SER A 238 4.67 28.11 6.61
C SER A 238 4.92 26.69 7.13
N ASN A 239 5.35 26.58 8.40
CA ASN A 239 5.54 25.32 9.12
C ASN A 239 5.28 25.52 10.62
N CYS A 240 5.36 24.45 11.41
CA CYS A 240 5.08 24.48 12.85
C CYS A 240 5.98 25.45 13.65
N THR A 241 7.23 25.70 13.22
CA THR A 241 8.15 26.63 13.89
C THR A 241 7.90 28.10 13.54
N GLY A 242 7.11 28.36 12.49
CA GLY A 242 6.94 29.70 11.93
C GLY A 242 8.22 30.27 11.28
N LYS A 243 9.24 29.44 11.05
CA LYS A 243 10.57 29.84 10.55
C LYS A 243 11.04 28.92 9.44
N ARG A 244 11.64 29.50 8.40
CA ARG A 244 12.37 28.72 7.40
C ARG A 244 13.59 28.05 8.04
N ALA A 245 14.04 26.95 7.45
CA ALA A 245 15.29 26.31 7.85
C ALA A 245 16.46 27.30 7.76
N ALA A 246 17.38 27.20 8.71
CA ALA A 246 18.65 27.92 8.68
C ALA A 246 19.56 27.35 7.59
N ARG A 247 19.61 26.02 7.45
CA ARG A 247 20.41 25.33 6.44
C ARG A 247 19.91 23.91 6.16
N VAL A 248 20.12 23.46 4.92
CA VAL A 248 20.07 22.07 4.48
C VAL A 248 21.39 21.76 3.79
N VAL A 249 22.19 20.86 4.34
CA VAL A 249 23.59 20.71 3.93
C VAL A 249 24.09 19.27 4.06
N PHE A 250 24.98 18.88 3.15
CA PHE A 250 25.77 17.67 3.30
C PHE A 250 26.83 17.86 4.38
N GLN A 251 26.60 17.26 5.54
CA GLN A 251 27.53 17.20 6.66
C GLN A 251 27.15 15.99 7.53
N PRO A 252 28.09 15.36 8.24
CA PRO A 252 27.74 14.29 9.18
C PRO A 252 26.65 14.77 10.15
N PRO A 253 25.54 14.02 10.30
CA PRO A 253 24.52 14.39 11.26
C PRO A 253 25.10 14.54 12.68
N PRO A 254 24.83 15.65 13.37
CA PRO A 254 25.32 15.86 14.73
C PRO A 254 24.87 14.73 15.67
N ASP A 255 25.80 14.27 16.51
CA ASP A 255 25.60 13.26 17.56
C ASP A 255 25.07 11.88 17.09
N ALA A 256 24.92 11.68 15.78
CA ALA A 256 24.46 10.44 15.15
C ALA A 256 25.02 10.30 13.70
N PRO A 257 26.35 10.29 13.52
CA PRO A 257 27.00 10.37 12.21
C PRO A 257 26.73 9.18 11.28
N GLU A 258 26.14 8.10 11.80
CA GLU A 258 25.69 6.93 11.06
C GLU A 258 24.34 7.10 10.36
N LEU A 259 23.52 8.07 10.78
CA LEU A 259 22.22 8.34 10.15
C LEU A 259 22.42 8.91 8.74
N ILE A 260 21.44 8.67 7.85
CA ILE A 260 21.43 9.26 6.50
C ILE A 260 21.13 10.75 6.56
N ALA A 261 20.19 11.16 7.41
CA ALA A 261 19.92 12.56 7.67
C ALA A 261 19.41 12.74 9.10
N ARG A 262 19.39 14.00 9.55
CA ARG A 262 18.84 14.40 10.84
C ARG A 262 18.46 15.87 10.84
N VAL A 263 17.35 16.19 11.47
CA VAL A 263 17.00 17.57 11.86
C VAL A 263 17.54 17.90 13.25
N THR A 264 18.16 19.07 13.35
CA THR A 264 18.49 19.72 14.62
C THR A 264 18.07 21.18 14.55
N PHE A 265 18.18 21.92 15.67
CA PHE A 265 17.70 23.29 15.75
C PHE A 265 18.81 24.25 16.16
N THR A 266 18.81 25.44 15.57
CA THR A 266 19.63 26.55 16.07
C THR A 266 19.11 27.00 17.45
N ARG A 267 19.88 27.84 18.15
CA ARG A 267 19.36 28.53 19.34
C ARG A 267 18.12 29.39 19.07
N GLY A 268 17.91 29.81 17.82
CA GLY A 268 16.73 30.54 17.39
C GLY A 268 15.53 29.62 17.15
N GLY A 269 15.68 28.30 17.12
CA GLY A 269 14.63 27.37 16.73
C GLY A 269 14.45 27.24 15.22
N GLU A 270 15.41 27.72 14.41
CA GLU A 270 15.43 27.42 12.97
C GLU A 270 15.97 26.00 12.75
N ARG A 271 15.35 25.24 11.85
CA ARG A 271 15.81 23.89 11.49
C ARG A 271 17.16 23.87 10.78
N VAL A 272 17.93 22.83 11.06
CA VAL A 272 19.19 22.46 10.44
C VAL A 272 19.06 21.02 9.99
N ILE A 273 18.86 20.81 8.69
CA ILE A 273 18.78 19.47 8.10
C ILE A 273 20.19 19.08 7.65
N SER A 274 20.76 18.09 8.33
CA SER A 274 22.10 17.56 8.03
C SER A 274 21.95 16.26 7.26
N ILE A 275 22.54 16.17 6.08
CA ILE A 275 22.50 14.98 5.24
C ILE A 275 23.90 14.38 5.21
N ASN A 276 24.01 13.09 5.49
CA ASN A 276 25.29 12.41 5.52
C ASN A 276 26.00 12.52 4.16
N PRO A 277 27.29 12.93 4.12
CA PRO A 277 28.03 13.06 2.87
C PRO A 277 28.12 11.78 2.03
N VAL A 278 27.90 10.60 2.62
CA VAL A 278 27.80 9.33 1.86
C VAL A 278 26.65 9.35 0.85
N ALA A 279 25.63 10.19 1.07
CA ALA A 279 24.50 10.37 0.17
C ALA A 279 24.73 11.44 -0.91
N GLU A 280 25.86 12.17 -0.89
CA GLU A 280 26.11 13.25 -1.87
C GLU A 280 26.20 12.71 -3.31
N GLY A 281 26.72 11.49 -3.50
CA GLY A 281 26.81 10.83 -4.80
C GLY A 281 25.50 10.18 -5.27
N GLU A 282 24.47 10.14 -4.42
CA GLU A 282 23.21 9.46 -4.73
C GLU A 282 22.42 10.18 -5.83
N ARG A 283 21.52 9.44 -6.46
CA ARG A 283 20.55 10.00 -7.40
C ARG A 283 19.60 10.95 -6.67
N ILE A 284 19.15 12.02 -7.34
CA ILE A 284 18.25 13.01 -6.71
C ILE A 284 16.96 12.38 -6.20
N GLU A 285 16.51 11.32 -6.88
CA GLU A 285 15.30 10.57 -6.57
C GLU A 285 15.45 9.73 -5.29
N HIS A 286 16.66 9.33 -4.91
CA HIS A 286 16.90 8.69 -3.60
C HIS A 286 16.88 9.72 -2.47
N LEU A 287 17.28 10.96 -2.73
CA LEU A 287 17.23 12.04 -1.74
C LEU A 287 15.82 12.59 -1.53
N MET A 288 14.93 12.46 -2.52
CA MET A 288 13.55 12.93 -2.43
C MET A 288 12.79 12.35 -1.22
N PRO A 289 12.70 11.02 -1.02
CA PRO A 289 12.11 10.41 0.17
C PRO A 289 12.69 10.94 1.49
N ILE A 290 14.01 10.97 1.59
CA ILE A 290 14.70 11.43 2.80
C ILE A 290 14.37 12.89 3.12
N LEU A 291 14.39 13.77 2.13
CA LEU A 291 14.05 15.18 2.37
C LEU A 291 12.57 15.38 2.70
N ALA A 292 11.68 14.54 2.18
CA ALA A 292 10.27 14.54 2.54
C ALA A 292 10.04 14.06 3.99
N HIS A 293 10.82 13.08 4.44
CA HIS A 293 10.89 12.59 5.83
C HIS A 293 11.37 13.70 6.77
N GLU A 294 12.58 14.22 6.54
CA GLU A 294 13.18 15.24 7.41
C GLU A 294 12.36 16.52 7.49
N ALA A 295 11.53 16.81 6.49
CA ALA A 295 10.65 17.97 6.53
C ALA A 295 9.54 17.85 7.59
N VAL A 296 9.14 16.61 7.95
CA VAL A 296 8.13 16.33 8.99
C VAL A 296 8.66 16.73 10.36
N HIS A 297 9.93 16.42 10.63
CA HIS A 297 10.56 16.79 11.90
C HIS A 297 10.63 18.31 12.05
N CYS A 298 9.97 18.74 13.11
CA CYS A 298 9.42 20.06 13.26
C CYS A 298 9.90 20.73 14.55
N ASP A 299 10.11 19.95 15.59
CA ASP A 299 10.60 20.35 16.90
C ASP A 299 11.67 19.37 17.42
N ASP A 300 12.11 19.55 18.67
CA ASP A 300 13.12 18.70 19.31
C ASP A 300 12.51 17.39 19.89
N GLU A 301 11.22 17.11 19.68
CA GLU A 301 10.50 15.97 20.24
C GLU A 301 10.25 14.88 19.18
N ASP A 302 11.29 14.10 18.88
CA ASP A 302 11.15 12.96 17.96
C ASP A 302 10.38 11.82 18.66
N GLY A 303 9.09 11.66 18.33
CA GLY A 303 8.27 10.55 18.81
C GLY A 303 8.29 9.35 17.87
N LEU A 304 8.19 8.14 18.44
CA LEU A 304 8.24 6.89 17.66
C LEU A 304 7.13 6.79 16.60
N GLY A 305 5.94 7.31 16.90
CA GLY A 305 4.82 7.33 15.96
C GLY A 305 5.06 8.26 14.78
N GLU A 306 5.80 9.35 14.99
CA GLU A 306 6.21 10.27 13.94
C GLU A 306 7.30 9.67 13.07
N GLU A 307 8.32 9.03 13.64
CA GLU A 307 9.35 8.33 12.84
C GLU A 307 8.73 7.24 11.96
N VAL A 308 7.80 6.45 12.50
CA VAL A 308 7.06 5.45 11.70
C VAL A 308 6.26 6.12 10.58
N ALA A 309 5.61 7.25 10.83
CA ALA A 309 4.83 7.95 9.82
C ALA A 309 5.71 8.63 8.76
N ALA A 310 6.78 9.31 9.16
CA ALA A 310 7.76 9.94 8.29
C ALA A 310 8.42 8.90 7.37
N THR A 311 8.86 7.78 7.94
CA THR A 311 9.43 6.66 7.16
C THR A 311 8.35 6.04 6.26
N ALA A 312 7.08 5.94 6.71
CA ALA A 312 6.04 5.44 5.82
C ALA A 312 5.81 6.37 4.61
N PHE A 313 5.93 7.69 4.78
CA PHE A 313 5.89 8.62 3.66
C PHE A 313 7.10 8.48 2.73
N ASP A 314 8.30 8.23 3.28
CA ASP A 314 9.49 7.99 2.47
C ASP A 314 9.33 6.76 1.57
N ALA A 315 8.85 5.65 2.13
CA ALA A 315 8.75 4.36 1.45
C ALA A 315 7.64 4.42 0.42
N PHE A 316 6.52 5.06 0.77
CA PHE A 316 5.41 5.29 -0.14
C PHE A 316 5.81 6.17 -1.33
N LEU A 317 6.58 7.24 -1.10
CA LEU A 317 7.11 8.05 -2.18
C LEU A 317 8.09 7.24 -3.03
N TYR A 318 8.99 6.49 -2.41
CA TYR A 318 9.97 5.67 -3.12
C TYR A 318 9.29 4.60 -3.99
N LEU A 319 8.22 3.95 -3.53
CA LEU A 319 7.41 3.03 -4.33
C LEU A 319 6.89 3.67 -5.63
N GLN A 320 6.44 4.94 -5.56
CA GLN A 320 6.03 5.69 -6.75
C GLN A 320 7.21 5.96 -7.69
N LEU A 321 8.38 6.29 -7.13
CA LEU A 321 9.58 6.57 -7.90
C LEU A 321 10.13 5.33 -8.60
N VAL A 322 10.26 4.19 -7.91
CA VAL A 322 10.74 2.93 -8.53
C VAL A 322 9.75 2.35 -9.53
N ALA A 323 8.44 2.57 -9.35
CA ALA A 323 7.45 2.18 -10.34
C ALA A 323 7.62 2.96 -11.65
N ALA A 324 8.04 4.22 -11.58
CA ALA A 324 8.31 5.06 -12.75
C ALA A 324 9.72 4.81 -13.33
N ASP A 325 10.72 4.59 -12.49
CA ASP A 325 12.09 4.28 -12.89
C ASP A 325 12.66 3.09 -12.08
N PRO A 326 12.55 1.87 -12.62
CA PRO A 326 13.04 0.67 -11.97
C PRO A 326 14.55 0.63 -11.71
N GLU A 327 15.36 1.45 -12.40
CA GLU A 327 16.82 1.46 -12.16
C GLU A 327 17.20 2.02 -10.78
N LEU A 328 16.29 2.75 -10.13
CA LEU A 328 16.47 3.22 -8.75
C LEU A 328 16.68 2.04 -7.79
N ALA A 329 15.83 1.01 -7.89
CA ALA A 329 15.94 -0.18 -7.06
C ALA A 329 17.27 -0.94 -7.28
N LEU A 330 17.84 -0.87 -8.48
CA LEU A 330 19.03 -1.62 -8.89
C LEU A 330 20.35 -0.87 -8.70
N ALA A 331 20.32 0.35 -8.15
CA ALA A 331 21.53 1.17 -8.02
C ALA A 331 22.62 0.53 -7.14
N GLY A 332 22.20 -0.29 -6.16
CA GLY A 332 23.10 -0.99 -5.23
C GLY A 332 23.90 -0.07 -4.31
N THR A 333 23.43 1.17 -4.15
CA THR A 333 24.05 2.17 -3.29
C THR A 333 23.51 2.07 -1.86
N THR A 334 24.17 2.72 -0.89
CA THR A 334 23.71 2.73 0.50
C THR A 334 22.27 3.20 0.61
N LEU A 335 21.92 4.32 -0.03
CA LEU A 335 20.58 4.86 0.11
C LEU A 335 19.53 4.03 -0.64
N ALA A 336 19.87 3.52 -1.83
CA ALA A 336 18.97 2.63 -2.57
C ALA A 336 18.64 1.37 -1.76
N ARG A 337 19.63 0.81 -1.05
CA ARG A 337 19.43 -0.37 -0.21
C ARG A 337 18.48 -0.09 0.95
N GLU A 338 18.67 0.99 1.71
CA GLU A 338 17.77 1.32 2.83
C GLU A 338 16.34 1.55 2.31
N LEU A 339 16.17 2.34 1.25
CA LEU A 339 14.86 2.58 0.63
C LEU A 339 14.22 1.28 0.10
N ASN A 340 15.00 0.35 -0.44
CA ASN A 340 14.51 -0.97 -0.87
C ASN A 340 14.05 -1.81 0.34
N ILE A 341 14.78 -1.78 1.46
CA ILE A 341 14.41 -2.48 2.69
C ILE A 341 13.04 -1.99 3.16
N ASP A 342 12.87 -0.68 3.26
CA ASP A 342 11.65 -0.06 3.75
C ASP A 342 10.46 -0.28 2.80
N ALA A 343 10.67 -0.14 1.49
CA ALA A 343 9.64 -0.41 0.50
C ALA A 343 9.18 -1.88 0.49
N ILE A 344 10.11 -2.84 0.60
CA ILE A 344 9.74 -4.26 0.67
C ILE A 344 9.02 -4.55 1.98
N ALA A 345 9.47 -3.95 3.08
CA ALA A 345 8.81 -4.13 4.36
C ALA A 345 7.37 -3.59 4.35
N MET A 346 7.15 -2.44 3.72
CA MET A 346 5.84 -1.83 3.51
C MET A 346 4.94 -2.67 2.60
N LEU A 347 5.49 -3.25 1.52
CA LEU A 347 4.79 -4.15 0.61
C LEU A 347 4.37 -5.47 1.27
N ASN A 348 5.10 -5.92 2.29
CA ASN A 348 4.78 -7.10 3.09
C ASN A 348 3.98 -6.76 4.37
N SER A 349 3.50 -5.52 4.50
CA SER A 349 2.69 -5.04 5.61
C SER A 349 1.31 -4.61 5.11
N GLY A 350 0.34 -4.50 6.01
CA GLY A 350 -1.04 -4.14 5.67
C GLY A 350 -2.06 -4.94 6.47
N ARG A 351 -2.73 -4.29 7.42
CA ARG A 351 -3.65 -4.96 8.35
C ARG A 351 -5.03 -5.19 7.73
N ARG A 352 -5.58 -4.17 7.07
CA ARG A 352 -6.93 -4.21 6.47
C ARG A 352 -6.92 -4.72 5.03
N TYR A 353 -5.82 -4.44 4.32
CA TYR A 353 -5.60 -4.71 2.89
C TYR A 353 -4.23 -5.36 2.68
N PRO A 354 -4.02 -6.63 3.12
CA PRO A 354 -2.75 -7.35 2.99
C PRO A 354 -2.27 -7.52 1.54
N GLU A 355 -3.14 -7.30 0.56
CA GLU A 355 -2.86 -7.29 -0.88
C GLU A 355 -2.27 -5.96 -1.41
N SER A 356 -2.13 -4.96 -0.54
CA SER A 356 -1.63 -3.62 -0.83
C SER A 356 -0.41 -3.31 0.04
N VAL A 357 -0.07 -2.03 0.15
CA VAL A 357 0.95 -1.53 1.08
C VAL A 357 0.35 -1.23 2.45
N GLY A 358 1.17 -1.27 3.49
CA GLY A 358 0.78 -0.81 4.82
C GLY A 358 1.94 -0.66 5.78
N VAL A 359 1.63 -0.37 7.04
CA VAL A 359 2.61 -0.22 8.11
C VAL A 359 2.43 -1.25 9.23
N LEU A 360 1.24 -1.84 9.34
CA LEU A 360 0.86 -2.80 10.38
C LEU A 360 1.03 -4.25 9.90
N PRO A 361 1.01 -5.26 10.81
CA PRO A 361 1.17 -6.65 10.43
C PRO A 361 0.12 -7.10 9.42
N SER A 362 0.57 -7.85 8.40
CA SER A 362 -0.26 -8.43 7.35
C SER A 362 -0.63 -9.89 7.65
N ALA A 363 -1.84 -10.29 7.24
CA ALA A 363 -2.30 -11.66 7.43
C ALA A 363 -1.44 -12.64 6.60
N GLY A 364 -0.97 -13.72 7.23
CA GLY A 364 -0.10 -14.70 6.56
C GLY A 364 1.37 -14.28 6.45
N VAL A 365 1.72 -13.06 6.86
CA VAL A 365 3.09 -12.57 6.91
C VAL A 365 3.62 -12.67 8.34
N SER A 366 4.65 -13.51 8.54
CA SER A 366 5.34 -13.60 9.83
C SER A 366 6.62 -12.78 9.89
N ARG A 367 7.16 -12.39 8.72
CA ARG A 367 8.37 -11.57 8.57
C ARG A 367 8.25 -10.72 7.32
N VAL A 368 8.51 -9.43 7.44
CA VAL A 368 8.45 -8.50 6.31
C VAL A 368 9.63 -8.62 5.34
N LEU A 369 10.71 -9.27 5.76
CA LEU A 369 11.89 -9.61 4.95
C LEU A 369 12.22 -11.11 5.09
N PRO A 370 11.41 -12.01 4.49
CA PRO A 370 11.43 -13.45 4.78
C PRO A 370 12.76 -14.17 4.48
N ASP A 371 13.57 -13.63 3.57
CA ASP A 371 14.85 -14.23 3.15
C ASP A 371 16.06 -13.63 3.89
N THR A 372 15.83 -12.87 4.96
CA THR A 372 16.89 -12.21 5.74
C THR A 372 16.89 -12.68 7.21
N THR A 373 17.87 -12.20 7.98
CA THR A 373 17.89 -12.43 9.44
C THR A 373 16.93 -11.53 10.21
N VAL A 374 16.31 -10.55 9.55
CA VAL A 374 15.34 -9.63 10.15
C VAL A 374 14.07 -10.40 10.54
N ARG A 375 13.53 -10.12 11.73
CA ARG A 375 12.43 -10.90 12.33
C ARG A 375 11.15 -10.11 12.62
N PHE A 376 11.05 -8.88 12.12
CA PHE A 376 9.89 -8.02 12.37
C PHE A 376 8.69 -8.47 11.55
N ALA A 377 7.50 -8.41 12.15
CA ALA A 377 6.24 -8.83 11.54
C ALA A 377 5.56 -7.71 10.73
N SER A 378 6.04 -6.47 10.88
CA SER A 378 5.53 -5.31 10.13
C SER A 378 6.61 -4.27 9.87
N PHE A 379 6.33 -3.37 8.94
CA PHE A 379 7.12 -2.17 8.68
C PHE A 379 7.26 -1.30 9.93
N ALA A 380 6.18 -1.04 10.66
CA ALA A 380 6.24 -0.22 11.88
C ALA A 380 7.17 -0.84 12.94
N GLU A 381 7.19 -2.17 13.08
CA GLU A 381 8.14 -2.86 13.97
C GLU A 381 9.58 -2.74 13.48
N LEU A 382 9.81 -2.84 12.17
CA LEU A 382 11.14 -2.67 11.57
C LEU A 382 11.68 -1.26 11.84
N VAL A 383 10.89 -0.23 11.54
CA VAL A 383 11.27 1.18 11.78
C VAL A 383 11.49 1.41 13.27
N ALA A 384 10.56 1.00 14.14
CA ALA A 384 10.69 1.23 15.57
C ALA A 384 11.97 0.61 16.17
N ALA A 385 12.46 -0.51 15.61
CA ALA A 385 13.68 -1.14 16.06
C ALA A 385 14.97 -0.38 15.68
N ALA A 386 14.91 0.51 14.68
CA ALA A 386 16.02 1.39 14.32
C ALA A 386 16.21 2.55 15.32
N TYR A 387 15.20 2.85 16.13
CA TYR A 387 15.18 3.97 17.08
C TYR A 387 15.01 3.52 18.54
N PRO A 388 15.90 2.68 19.09
CA PRO A 388 15.76 2.13 20.46
C PRO A 388 15.86 3.20 21.56
N ALA A 389 16.40 4.39 21.24
CA ALA A 389 16.54 5.50 22.17
C ALA A 389 15.30 6.40 22.26
N VAL A 390 14.35 6.27 21.33
CA VAL A 390 13.10 7.05 21.34
C VAL A 390 12.09 6.35 22.24
N ASP A 391 11.93 6.84 23.46
CA ASP A 391 11.00 6.30 24.46
C ASP A 391 9.59 6.90 24.37
N THR A 392 9.48 8.05 23.71
CA THR A 392 8.25 8.81 23.59
C THR A 392 7.39 8.24 22.46
N ARG A 393 6.21 7.73 22.83
CA ARG A 393 5.28 7.06 21.89
C ARG A 393 4.25 8.00 21.26
N GLN A 394 4.20 9.25 21.70
CA GLN A 394 3.25 10.25 21.23
C GLN A 394 4.03 11.43 20.68
N SER A 395 3.73 11.81 19.44
CA SER A 395 4.17 13.09 18.88
C SER A 395 3.02 14.08 18.95
N PRO A 396 3.31 15.38 19.16
CA PRO A 396 2.32 16.43 18.93
C PRO A 396 1.84 16.37 17.46
N PRO A 397 0.65 16.86 17.13
CA PRO A 397 0.21 16.94 15.74
C PRO A 397 1.19 17.76 14.89
N GLU A 398 1.55 17.22 13.71
CA GLU A 398 2.47 17.88 12.79
C GLU A 398 1.74 18.39 11.53
N PRO A 399 1.61 19.72 11.31
CA PRO A 399 0.88 20.28 10.19
C PRO A 399 1.36 19.79 8.81
N LEU A 400 2.65 19.50 8.63
CA LEU A 400 3.14 18.95 7.36
C LEU A 400 2.65 17.52 7.14
N ALA A 401 2.64 16.68 8.18
CA ALA A 401 2.11 15.32 8.09
C ALA A 401 0.61 15.34 7.74
N ASP A 402 -0.16 16.28 8.31
CA ASP A 402 -1.57 16.50 7.96
C ASP A 402 -1.74 16.95 6.50
N ALA A 403 -0.81 17.74 5.96
CA ALA A 403 -0.81 18.14 4.55
C ALA A 403 -0.54 16.95 3.62
N TYR A 404 0.40 16.07 3.98
CA TYR A 404 0.65 14.83 3.23
C TYR A 404 -0.58 13.92 3.25
N VAL A 405 -1.19 13.71 4.42
CA VAL A 405 -2.46 12.98 4.55
C VAL A 405 -3.53 13.57 3.65
N SER A 406 -3.71 14.89 3.67
CA SER A 406 -4.70 15.59 2.85
C SER A 406 -4.51 15.36 1.35
N ASN A 407 -3.26 15.29 0.88
CA ASN A 407 -2.96 14.99 -0.52
C ASN A 407 -3.23 13.51 -0.86
N LEU A 408 -2.93 12.58 0.05
CA LEU A 408 -3.21 11.15 -0.13
C LEU A 408 -4.72 10.83 -0.09
N LEU A 409 -5.49 11.63 0.64
CA LEU A 409 -6.95 11.48 0.75
C LEU A 409 -7.69 11.65 -0.58
N VAL A 410 -7.14 12.43 -1.51
CA VAL A 410 -7.74 12.67 -2.85
C VAL A 410 -8.00 11.35 -3.59
N SER A 411 -7.18 10.31 -3.32
CA SER A 411 -7.27 9.00 -3.95
C SER A 411 -7.86 7.89 -3.08
N SER A 412 -8.13 8.10 -1.79
CA SER A 412 -8.39 7.00 -0.85
C SER A 412 -9.84 6.76 -0.44
N ASP A 413 -10.75 7.70 -0.73
CA ASP A 413 -12.16 7.67 -0.26
C ASP A 413 -12.28 7.51 1.27
N MET A 414 -11.36 8.13 2.01
CA MET A 414 -11.36 8.15 3.48
C MET A 414 -11.70 9.55 4.01
N GLY A 415 -12.18 9.60 5.25
CA GLY A 415 -12.28 10.85 6.01
C GLY A 415 -10.92 11.33 6.54
N PRO A 416 -10.82 12.59 7.00
CA PRO A 416 -9.61 13.11 7.62
C PRO A 416 -9.26 12.34 8.91
N GLY A 417 -7.98 12.20 9.17
CA GLY A 417 -7.42 11.53 10.35
C GLY A 417 -5.95 11.90 10.52
N SER A 418 -5.32 11.39 11.57
CA SER A 418 -3.92 11.71 11.90
C SER A 418 -2.97 10.69 11.30
N ALA A 419 -1.88 11.16 10.70
CA ALA A 419 -0.76 10.33 10.25
C ALA A 419 -0.16 9.48 11.39
N PHE A 420 -0.21 9.98 12.64
CA PHE A 420 0.36 9.30 13.81
C PHE A 420 -0.58 8.25 14.41
N ASN A 421 -1.81 8.13 13.89
CA ASN A 421 -2.65 6.95 14.14
C ASN A 421 -2.28 5.86 13.12
N LEU A 422 -1.44 4.92 13.53
CA LEU A 422 -0.91 3.89 12.62
C LEU A 422 -1.99 3.04 11.94
N ARG A 423 -3.16 2.82 12.58
CA ARG A 423 -4.28 2.12 11.92
C ARG A 423 -4.86 2.95 10.77
N TYR A 424 -5.01 4.24 10.99
CA TYR A 424 -5.49 5.16 9.96
C TYR A 424 -4.47 5.28 8.82
N LEU A 425 -3.19 5.45 9.15
CA LEU A 425 -2.10 5.54 8.16
C LEU A 425 -1.99 4.27 7.32
N ASP A 426 -2.06 3.08 7.94
CA ASP A 426 -2.05 1.78 7.24
C ASP A 426 -3.13 1.70 6.15
N GLU A 427 -4.37 2.04 6.51
CA GLU A 427 -5.49 2.02 5.58
C GLU A 427 -5.41 3.13 4.51
N LEU A 428 -4.93 4.31 4.89
CA LEU A 428 -4.73 5.44 3.96
C LEU A 428 -3.76 5.09 2.85
N LEU A 429 -2.59 4.57 3.19
CA LEU A 429 -1.55 4.20 2.21
C LEU A 429 -2.06 3.08 1.30
N ALA A 430 -2.70 2.06 1.86
CA ALA A 430 -3.25 0.94 1.13
C ALA A 430 -4.25 1.36 0.04
N ARG A 431 -5.08 2.38 0.34
CA ARG A 431 -6.10 2.91 -0.57
C ARG A 431 -5.56 3.98 -1.52
N ALA A 432 -4.56 4.75 -1.09
CA ALA A 432 -3.98 5.81 -1.90
C ALA A 432 -3.04 5.29 -3.00
N ILE A 433 -2.44 4.10 -2.84
CA ILE A 433 -1.58 3.55 -3.89
C ILE A 433 -2.40 3.12 -5.11
N SER A 434 -1.99 3.56 -6.30
CA SER A 434 -2.63 3.07 -7.51
C SER A 434 -2.22 1.61 -7.79
N PRO A 435 -3.11 0.76 -8.32
CA PRO A 435 -2.76 -0.61 -8.69
C PRO A 435 -1.59 -0.70 -9.68
N ALA A 436 -1.47 0.28 -10.59
CA ALA A 436 -0.39 0.35 -11.56
C ALA A 436 0.97 0.65 -10.90
N VAL A 437 1.01 1.56 -9.91
CA VAL A 437 2.21 1.85 -9.12
C VAL A 437 2.60 0.64 -8.29
N LEU A 438 1.65 -0.01 -7.61
CA LEU A 438 1.90 -1.22 -6.83
C LEU A 438 2.53 -2.32 -7.68
N ALA A 439 1.92 -2.64 -8.83
CA ALA A 439 2.46 -3.64 -9.75
C ALA A 439 3.83 -3.26 -10.33
N GLY A 440 4.02 -1.97 -10.66
CA GLY A 440 5.30 -1.43 -11.13
C GLY A 440 6.42 -1.57 -10.11
N ALA A 441 6.14 -1.26 -8.84
CA ALA A 441 7.09 -1.34 -7.75
C ALA A 441 7.47 -2.80 -7.40
N ILE A 442 6.48 -3.70 -7.33
CA ILE A 442 6.71 -5.16 -7.14
C ILE A 442 7.67 -5.68 -8.22
N LYS A 443 7.46 -5.27 -9.47
CA LYS A 443 8.32 -5.65 -10.59
C LYS A 443 9.72 -5.01 -10.48
N ALA A 444 9.81 -3.73 -10.14
CA ALA A 444 11.09 -3.02 -10.01
C ALA A 444 11.98 -3.60 -8.91
N LEU A 445 11.38 -4.00 -7.79
CA LEU A 445 12.05 -4.66 -6.67
C LEU A 445 12.28 -6.17 -6.90
N ALA A 446 11.92 -6.69 -8.08
CA ALA A 446 12.05 -8.09 -8.46
C ALA A 446 11.44 -9.05 -7.43
N LEU A 447 10.26 -8.73 -6.90
CA LEU A 447 9.59 -9.55 -5.88
C LEU A 447 8.81 -10.72 -6.50
N GLN A 448 8.75 -11.83 -5.76
CA GLN A 448 8.06 -13.07 -6.15
C GLN A 448 7.28 -13.71 -4.98
N PHE A 449 6.49 -14.74 -5.29
CA PHE A 449 5.58 -15.43 -4.38
C PHE A 449 6.00 -16.87 -4.12
#